data_AF-A0A258D5U1-F1
#
_entry.id   AF-A0A258D5U1-F1
#
_cell.length_a   1.000
_cell.length_b   1.000
_cell.length_c   1.000
_cell.angle_alpha   90.00
_cell.angle_beta   90.00
_cell.angle_gamma   90.00
#
_symmetry.space_group_name_H-M   'P 1'
#
loop_
_entity.id
_entity.type
_entity.pdbx_description
1 polymer ?
#
loop_
_entity_poly.entity_id
_entity_poly.type
_entity_poly.pdbx_seq_one_letter_code
_entity_poly.pdbx_strand_id
1 'polypeptide(L)'
;MNKSITKGLAAARPLELHQRIKRDLESKILSGEWPPGYRLPNELDLMAQYGCARMTVNKVVSGLAVAGLVERRRRAGTFVSRQHSDSAVLRIPNLQDEVAARGSIYRYRLISRSVRMPLESGVNEIEFSRGRDLLELHSLHSADDRPFA
;
A
#
# COMPACT_ATOMS: atom_id res chain seq x y z
N MET A 1 2.66 -12.63 47.54
CA MET A 1 1.45 -11.77 47.58
C MET A 1 1.43 -10.91 46.30
N ASN A 2 0.29 -10.87 45.61
CA ASN A 2 -0.01 -10.36 44.25
C ASN A 2 0.56 -8.97 43.89
N LYS A 3 1.14 -8.74 42.69
CA LYS A 3 0.62 -8.60 41.30
C LYS A 3 -0.15 -7.28 40.99
N SER A 4 0.28 -6.63 39.90
CA SER A 4 -0.36 -5.58 39.07
C SER A 4 -0.15 -4.14 39.58
N ILE A 5 0.16 -3.13 38.76
CA ILE A 5 -0.63 -2.63 37.62
C ILE A 5 0.27 -1.93 36.58
N THR A 6 0.18 -2.40 35.34
CA THR A 6 0.66 -1.81 34.09
C THR A 6 -0.11 -0.54 33.75
N LYS A 7 0.57 0.62 33.70
CA LYS A 7 0.00 1.93 33.36
C LYS A 7 0.64 2.45 32.08
N GLY A 8 -0.12 2.51 30.98
CA GLY A 8 0.40 3.09 29.73
C GLY A 8 -0.38 2.83 28.45
N LEU A 9 -1.72 2.71 28.47
CA LEU A 9 -2.53 2.79 27.25
C LEU A 9 -3.54 3.94 27.40
N ALA A 10 -3.02 5.17 27.40
CA ALA A 10 -3.86 6.36 27.36
C ALA A 10 -4.50 6.48 25.97
N ALA A 11 -5.84 6.54 25.98
CA ALA A 11 -6.78 6.70 24.88
C ALA A 11 -6.27 7.50 23.66
N ALA A 12 -5.88 6.79 22.59
CA ALA A 12 -5.86 7.37 21.25
C ALA A 12 -7.31 7.60 20.78
N ARG A 13 -7.60 8.74 20.13
CA ARG A 13 -8.95 9.05 19.62
C ARG A 13 -9.44 7.90 18.71
N PRO A 14 -10.74 7.56 18.68
CA PRO A 14 -11.26 6.39 17.95
C PRO A 14 -10.85 6.32 16.46
N LEU A 15 -10.70 7.49 15.82
CA LEU A 15 -10.22 7.63 14.44
C LEU A 15 -8.75 7.22 14.28
N GLU A 16 -7.91 7.56 15.26
CA GLU A 16 -6.48 7.24 15.24
C GLU A 16 -6.24 5.77 15.56
N LEU A 17 -7.04 5.18 16.44
CA LEU A 17 -6.97 3.74 16.73
C LEU A 17 -7.31 2.92 15.49
N HIS A 18 -8.39 3.26 14.77
CA HIS A 18 -8.76 2.62 13.50
C HIS A 18 -7.63 2.70 12.46
N GLN A 19 -7.07 3.90 12.25
CA GLN A 19 -5.98 4.10 11.28
C GLN A 19 -4.72 3.35 11.67
N ARG A 20 -4.38 3.31 12.96
CA ARG A 20 -3.22 2.58 13.46
C ARG A 20 -3.36 1.07 13.26
N ILE A 21 -4.52 0.50 13.61
CA ILE A 21 -4.79 -0.93 13.39
C ILE A 21 -4.72 -1.25 11.90
N LYS A 22 -5.31 -0.41 11.05
CA LYS A 22 -5.23 -0.59 9.59
C LYS A 22 -3.78 -0.62 9.10
N ARG A 23 -2.96 0.37 9.45
CA ARG A 23 -1.56 0.43 9.03
C ARG A 23 -0.75 -0.76 9.53
N ASP A 24 -1.00 -1.23 10.76
CA ASP A 24 -0.32 -2.39 11.32
C ASP A 24 -0.63 -3.67 10.52
N LEU A 25 -1.92 -3.92 10.27
CA LEU A 25 -2.36 -5.07 9.47
C LEU A 25 -1.85 -4.98 8.02
N GLU A 26 -1.87 -3.79 7.40
CA GLU A 26 -1.28 -3.57 6.07
C GLU A 26 0.22 -3.89 6.10
N SER A 27 0.95 -3.42 7.11
CA SER A 27 2.38 -3.68 7.23
C SER A 27 2.68 -5.17 7.36
N LYS A 28 1.89 -5.94 8.12
CA LYS A 28 2.05 -7.40 8.28
C LYS A 28 1.80 -8.17 7.00
N ILE A 29 0.85 -7.70 6.18
CA ILE A 29 0.56 -8.30 4.88
C ILE A 29 1.68 -7.96 3.88
N LEU A 30 2.09 -6.69 3.82
CA LEU A 30 3.10 -6.21 2.88
C LEU A 30 4.52 -6.66 3.23
N SER A 31 4.84 -6.87 4.51
CA SER A 31 6.13 -7.42 4.94
C SER A 31 6.25 -8.93 4.67
N GLY A 32 5.15 -9.60 4.35
CA GLY A 32 5.09 -11.05 4.20
C GLY A 32 4.98 -11.82 5.51
N GLU A 33 4.84 -11.15 6.67
CA GLU A 33 4.54 -11.83 7.94
C GLU A 33 3.24 -12.65 7.83
N TRP A 34 2.25 -12.10 7.12
CA TRP A 34 1.05 -12.83 6.71
C TRP A 34 1.09 -13.12 5.22
N PRO A 35 1.52 -14.33 4.81
CA PRO A 35 1.66 -14.66 3.40
C PRO A 35 0.30 -14.76 2.69
N PRO A 36 0.27 -14.66 1.35
CA PRO A 36 -0.90 -14.95 0.53
C PRO A 36 -1.60 -16.26 0.91
N GLY A 37 -2.92 -16.20 1.11
CA GLY A 37 -3.71 -17.34 1.57
C GLY A 37 -3.65 -17.61 3.08
N TYR A 38 -2.88 -16.83 3.85
CA TYR A 38 -2.94 -16.85 5.31
C TYR A 38 -4.34 -16.46 5.79
N ARG A 39 -4.87 -17.21 6.76
CA ARG A 39 -6.16 -16.91 7.37
C ARG A 39 -5.98 -15.85 8.43
N LEU A 40 -6.62 -14.69 8.27
CA LEU A 40 -6.59 -13.65 9.28
C LEU A 40 -7.17 -14.17 10.61
N PRO A 41 -6.68 -13.67 11.75
CA PRO A 41 -7.33 -13.91 13.04
C PRO A 41 -8.80 -13.51 12.97
N ASN A 42 -9.64 -14.20 13.74
CA ASN A 42 -11.07 -13.92 13.74
C ASN A 42 -11.34 -12.51 14.33
N GLU A 43 -12.57 -11.99 14.15
CA GLU A 43 -12.91 -10.66 14.67
C GLU A 43 -12.73 -10.55 16.19
N LEU A 44 -12.99 -11.62 16.96
CA LEU A 44 -12.87 -11.63 18.43
C LEU A 44 -11.41 -11.57 18.89
N ASP A 45 -10.51 -12.29 18.22
CA ASP A 45 -9.08 -12.26 18.46
C ASP A 45 -8.49 -10.89 18.14
N LEU A 46 -8.90 -10.28 17.01
CA LEU A 46 -8.50 -8.91 16.68
C LEU A 46 -9.05 -7.88 17.69
N MET A 47 -10.28 -8.07 18.17
CA MET A 47 -10.84 -7.22 19.22
C MET A 47 -10.03 -7.32 20.51
N ALA A 48 -9.65 -8.53 20.93
CA ALA A 48 -8.84 -8.78 22.12
C ALA A 48 -7.41 -8.23 21.97
N GLN A 49 -6.78 -8.44 20.81
CA GLN A 49 -5.42 -8.00 20.51
C GLN A 49 -5.29 -6.48 20.51
N TYR A 50 -6.27 -5.77 19.93
CA TYR A 50 -6.20 -4.31 19.78
C TYR A 50 -7.09 -3.55 20.79
N GLY A 51 -7.79 -4.25 21.68
CA GLY A 51 -8.67 -3.65 22.68
C GLY A 51 -9.77 -2.77 22.07
N CYS A 52 -10.35 -3.18 20.94
CA CYS A 52 -11.28 -2.34 20.17
C CYS A 52 -12.65 -3.00 19.93
N ALA A 53 -13.65 -2.17 19.63
CA ALA A 53 -15.01 -2.63 19.36
C ALA A 53 -15.10 -3.38 18.02
N ARG A 54 -16.06 -4.32 17.92
CA ARG A 54 -16.32 -5.10 16.70
C ARG A 54 -16.49 -4.25 15.45
N MET A 55 -17.22 -3.13 15.57
CA MET A 55 -17.42 -2.20 14.45
C MET A 55 -16.10 -1.61 13.92
N THR A 56 -15.12 -1.40 14.80
CA THR A 56 -13.79 -0.89 14.42
C THR A 56 -13.01 -1.94 13.65
N VAL A 57 -12.95 -3.18 14.16
CA VAL A 57 -12.32 -4.30 13.43
C VAL A 57 -12.98 -4.50 12.08
N ASN A 58 -14.31 -4.49 12.04
CA ASN A 58 -15.04 -4.70 10.79
C ASN A 58 -14.75 -3.58 9.77
N LYS A 59 -14.65 -2.31 10.21
CA LYS A 59 -14.22 -1.20 9.36
C LYS A 59 -12.80 -1.39 8.83
N VAL A 60 -11.84 -1.77 9.69
CA VAL A 60 -10.46 -2.05 9.25
C VAL A 60 -10.43 -3.15 8.20
N VAL A 61 -11.01 -4.32 8.52
CA VAL A 61 -11.00 -5.49 7.63
C VAL A 61 -11.73 -5.20 6.33
N SER A 62 -12.83 -4.45 6.37
CA SER A 62 -13.52 -4.00 5.15
C SER A 62 -12.66 -3.05 4.32
N GLY A 63 -11.93 -2.13 4.97
CA GLY A 63 -10.98 -1.25 4.28
C GLY A 63 -9.84 -2.01 3.62
N LEU A 64 -9.32 -3.06 4.27
CA LEU A 64 -8.31 -3.95 3.68
C LEU A 64 -8.86 -4.76 2.50
N ALA A 65 -10.14 -5.16 2.58
CA ALA A 65 -10.81 -5.88 1.49
C ALA A 65 -11.03 -4.98 0.27
N VAL A 66 -11.44 -3.72 0.49
CA VAL A 66 -11.53 -2.71 -0.57
C VAL A 66 -10.16 -2.42 -1.20
N ALA A 67 -9.09 -2.43 -0.41
CA ALA A 67 -7.72 -2.30 -0.90
C ALA A 67 -7.19 -3.56 -1.61
N GLY A 68 -7.98 -4.64 -1.70
CA GLY A 68 -7.57 -5.89 -2.35
C GLY A 68 -6.54 -6.72 -1.58
N LEU A 69 -6.22 -6.34 -0.33
CA LEU A 69 -5.22 -7.03 0.49
C LEU A 69 -5.76 -8.29 1.16
N VAL A 70 -7.07 -8.35 1.37
CA VAL A 70 -7.74 -9.51 1.96
C VAL A 70 -9.03 -9.85 1.22
N GLU A 71 -9.36 -11.13 1.19
CA GLU A 71 -10.61 -11.64 0.63
C GLU A 71 -11.48 -12.28 1.73
N ARG A 72 -12.78 -12.00 1.70
CA ARG A 72 -13.75 -12.67 2.57
C ARG A 72 -14.32 -13.88 1.85
N ARG A 73 -14.06 -15.07 2.39
CA ARG A 73 -14.62 -16.32 1.88
C ARG A 73 -15.77 -16.78 2.78
N ARG A 74 -16.95 -16.90 2.19
CA ARG A 74 -18.18 -17.31 2.89
C ARG A 74 -17.94 -18.63 3.65
N ARG A 75 -18.23 -18.64 4.96
CA ARG A 75 -18.03 -19.78 5.89
C ARG A 75 -16.58 -20.21 6.16
N ALA A 76 -15.59 -19.67 5.45
CA ALA A 76 -14.18 -20.02 5.65
C ALA A 76 -13.39 -18.96 6.43
N GLY A 77 -13.85 -17.70 6.41
CA GLY A 77 -13.22 -16.58 7.13
C GLY A 77 -12.61 -15.56 6.17
N THR A 78 -11.73 -14.71 6.70
CA THR A 78 -11.00 -13.71 5.92
C THR A 78 -9.58 -14.22 5.66
N PHE A 79 -9.10 -14.11 4.44
CA PHE A 79 -7.78 -14.58 4.03
C PHE A 79 -6.99 -13.44 3.40
N VAL A 80 -5.67 -13.43 3.57
CA VAL A 80 -4.80 -12.55 2.80
C VAL A 80 -4.98 -12.92 1.33
N SER A 81 -5.29 -11.91 0.52
CA SER A 81 -5.53 -12.10 -0.89
C SER A 81 -4.29 -12.71 -1.52
N ARG A 82 -4.48 -13.77 -2.31
CA ARG A 82 -3.48 -14.16 -3.28
C ARG A 82 -3.49 -13.10 -4.36
N GLN A 83 -2.73 -12.03 -4.16
CA GLN A 83 -2.33 -11.19 -5.28
C GLN A 83 -1.86 -12.16 -6.35
N HIS A 84 -2.53 -12.17 -7.49
CA HIS A 84 -2.12 -12.98 -8.63
C HIS A 84 -0.62 -12.74 -8.80
N SER A 85 0.15 -13.80 -8.59
CA SER A 85 1.61 -13.83 -8.58
C SER A 85 2.17 -13.71 -9.99
N ASP A 86 1.70 -12.69 -10.72
CA ASP A 86 2.25 -12.19 -11.97
C ASP A 86 2.60 -10.69 -11.88
N SER A 87 2.33 -10.08 -10.72
CA SER A 87 2.89 -8.78 -10.39
C SER A 87 3.45 -8.86 -8.99
N ALA A 88 4.78 -8.89 -8.85
CA ALA A 88 5.38 -8.06 -7.83
C ALA A 88 4.69 -6.69 -7.98
N VAL A 89 3.82 -6.31 -7.04
CA VAL A 89 3.20 -4.99 -7.07
C VAL A 89 4.33 -4.03 -6.77
N LEU A 90 5.08 -3.65 -7.81
CA LEU A 90 5.82 -2.42 -7.88
C LEU A 90 4.76 -1.35 -7.63
N ARG A 91 4.64 -0.95 -6.38
CA ARG A 91 3.91 0.26 -6.02
C ARG A 91 4.65 1.36 -6.76
N ILE A 92 4.10 1.86 -7.86
CA ILE A 92 4.59 3.05 -8.54
C ILE A 92 4.10 4.21 -7.68
N PRO A 93 4.94 4.79 -6.80
CA PRO A 93 4.49 5.86 -5.94
C PRO A 93 4.20 7.09 -6.81
N ASN A 94 3.17 7.84 -6.45
CA ASN A 94 2.97 9.15 -7.04
C ASN A 94 4.03 10.11 -6.48
N LEU A 95 4.93 10.58 -7.34
CA LEU A 95 6.03 11.48 -6.96
C LEU A 95 5.52 12.76 -6.27
N GLN A 96 4.34 13.26 -6.68
CA GLN A 96 3.74 14.42 -6.04
C GLN A 96 3.36 14.15 -4.59
N ASP A 97 2.77 12.98 -4.32
CA ASP A 97 2.37 12.59 -2.95
C ASP A 97 3.61 12.39 -2.06
N GLU A 98 4.70 11.84 -2.61
CA GLU A 98 5.96 11.69 -1.87
C GLU A 98 6.62 13.01 -1.52
N VAL A 99 6.64 13.96 -2.45
CA VAL A 99 7.20 15.30 -2.21
C VAL A 99 6.32 16.06 -1.22
N ALA A 100 4.99 16.00 -1.36
CA ALA A 100 4.06 16.64 -0.44
C ALA A 100 4.12 16.06 0.98
N ALA A 101 4.29 14.74 1.13
CA ALA A 101 4.45 14.09 2.44
C ALA A 101 5.71 14.53 3.20
N ARG A 102 6.72 15.06 2.50
CA ARG A 102 7.93 15.65 3.08
C ARG A 102 7.78 17.13 3.42
N GLY A 103 6.62 17.72 3.14
CA GLY A 103 6.36 19.15 3.35
C GLY A 103 6.93 20.06 2.27
N SER A 104 7.41 19.49 1.17
CA SER A 104 8.01 20.21 0.04
C SER A 104 7.00 20.50 -1.07
N ILE A 105 7.27 21.52 -1.88
CA ILE A 105 6.47 21.86 -3.05
C ILE A 105 6.94 21.04 -4.25
N TYR A 106 6.02 20.22 -4.78
CA TYR A 106 6.24 19.46 -6.00
C TYR A 106 6.13 20.34 -7.25
N ARG A 107 7.09 20.19 -8.18
CA ARG A 107 6.99 20.73 -9.54
C ARG A 107 7.35 19.68 -10.59
N TYR A 108 6.69 19.80 -11.74
CA TYR A 108 6.95 18.98 -12.92
C TYR A 108 7.36 19.88 -14.09
N ARG A 109 8.38 19.46 -14.84
CA ARG A 109 8.80 20.13 -16.07
C ARG A 109 9.17 19.10 -17.14
N LEU A 110 8.48 19.14 -18.27
CA LEU A 110 8.85 18.35 -19.44
C LEU A 110 10.11 18.95 -20.10
N ILE A 111 11.13 18.13 -20.30
CA ILE A 111 12.40 18.49 -20.96
C ILE A 111 12.30 18.20 -22.45
N SER A 112 11.88 17.00 -22.84
CA SER A 112 11.72 16.62 -24.24
C SER A 112 10.60 15.60 -24.42
N ARG A 113 10.01 15.62 -25.62
CA ARG A 113 8.98 14.68 -26.06
C ARG A 113 9.26 14.28 -27.50
N SER A 114 9.37 12.99 -27.76
CA SER A 114 9.66 12.41 -29.07
C SER A 114 8.81 11.16 -29.30
N VAL A 115 8.49 10.89 -30.57
CA VAL A 115 7.89 9.61 -30.98
C VAL A 115 8.98 8.86 -31.74
N ARG A 116 9.27 7.63 -31.34
CA ARG A 116 10.33 6.82 -31.95
C ARG A 116 9.91 5.36 -32.06
N MET A 117 10.58 4.63 -32.94
CA MET A 117 10.45 3.18 -32.98
C MET A 117 11.07 2.54 -31.71
N PRO A 118 10.55 1.37 -31.28
CA PRO A 118 11.18 0.58 -30.22
C PRO A 118 12.62 0.22 -30.59
N LEU A 119 13.53 0.35 -29.63
CA LEU A 119 14.93 -0.01 -29.82
C LEU A 119 15.11 -1.52 -29.65
N GLU A 120 15.95 -2.15 -30.47
CA GLU A 120 16.26 -3.58 -30.34
C GLU A 120 16.99 -3.91 -29.04
N SER A 121 17.75 -2.94 -28.50
CA SER A 121 18.41 -3.04 -27.19
C SER A 121 17.50 -2.70 -26.01
N GLY A 122 16.28 -2.22 -26.27
CA GLY A 122 15.33 -1.80 -25.24
C GLY A 122 14.71 -3.01 -24.56
N VAL A 123 14.91 -3.12 -23.24
CA VAL A 123 14.32 -4.19 -22.42
C VAL A 123 12.80 -4.19 -22.63
N ASN A 124 12.29 -5.23 -23.29
CA ASN A 124 10.87 -5.45 -23.59
C ASN A 124 10.17 -4.35 -24.43
N GLU A 125 10.90 -3.42 -25.06
CA GLU A 125 10.27 -2.35 -25.85
C GLU A 125 9.54 -2.88 -27.09
N ILE A 126 10.14 -3.87 -27.78
CA ILE A 126 9.55 -4.51 -28.96
C ILE A 126 8.23 -5.21 -28.59
N GLU A 127 8.25 -6.01 -27.52
CA GLU A 127 7.06 -6.72 -27.04
C GLU A 127 5.96 -5.75 -26.59
N PHE A 128 6.35 -4.71 -25.84
CA PHE A 128 5.42 -3.70 -25.34
C PHE A 128 4.76 -2.88 -26.46
N SER A 129 5.55 -2.46 -27.45
CA SER A 129 5.09 -1.63 -28.56
C SER A 129 4.14 -2.35 -29.51
N ARG A 130 4.23 -3.70 -29.58
CA ARG A 130 3.53 -4.53 -30.58
C ARG A 130 3.72 -4.00 -32.02
N GLY A 131 4.92 -3.52 -32.31
CA GLY A 131 5.29 -2.97 -33.63
C GLY A 131 4.76 -1.57 -33.91
N ARG A 132 4.36 -0.80 -32.89
CA ARG A 132 3.96 0.61 -33.03
C ARG A 132 5.03 1.56 -32.50
N ASP A 133 4.91 2.83 -32.88
CA ASP A 133 5.78 3.86 -32.33
C ASP A 133 5.54 4.05 -30.83
N LEU A 134 6.62 4.33 -30.10
CA LEU A 134 6.64 4.64 -28.68
C LEU A 134 6.74 6.15 -28.47
N LEU A 135 6.02 6.64 -27.46
CA LEU A 135 6.17 8.01 -26.96
C LEU A 135 7.24 8.03 -25.88
N GLU A 136 8.33 8.75 -26.14
CA GLU A 136 9.41 8.99 -25.20
C GLU A 136 9.25 10.38 -24.58
N LEU A 137 9.31 10.42 -23.25
CA LEU A 137 9.20 11.65 -22.45
C LEU A 137 10.41 11.73 -21.52
N HIS A 138 11.17 12.82 -21.61
CA HIS A 138 12.12 13.18 -20.57
C HIS A 138 11.53 14.32 -19.77
N SER A 139 11.40 14.13 -18.46
CA SER A 139 10.87 15.13 -17.54
C SER A 139 11.73 15.24 -16.30
N LEU A 140 11.69 16.42 -15.68
CA LEU A 140 12.26 16.69 -14.37
C LEU A 140 11.13 16.87 -13.37
N HIS A 141 11.21 16.12 -12.29
CA HIS A 141 10.42 16.28 -11.08
C HIS A 141 11.27 17.00 -10.04
N SER A 142 10.70 17.94 -9.31
CA SER A 142 11.44 18.75 -8.33
C SER A 142 10.70 18.86 -7.01
N ALA A 143 11.46 19.01 -5.92
CA ALA A 143 10.99 19.32 -4.57
C ALA A 143 11.69 20.61 -4.10
N ASP A 144 10.92 21.67 -3.83
CA ASP A 144 11.46 23.00 -3.44
C ASP A 144 12.61 23.46 -4.35
N ASP A 145 12.36 23.38 -5.66
CA ASP A 145 13.29 23.79 -6.73
C ASP A 145 14.60 22.96 -6.83
N ARG A 146 14.68 21.83 -6.12
CA ARG A 146 15.77 20.85 -6.26
C ARG A 146 15.32 19.62 -7.08
N PRO A 147 16.19 19.06 -7.94
CA PRO A 147 15.91 17.82 -8.67
C PRO A 147 15.52 16.68 -7.73
N PHE A 148 14.42 15.99 -8.06
CA PHE A 148 13.91 14.85 -7.31
C PHE A 148 13.98 13.56 -8.13
N ALA A 149 13.53 13.61 -9.39
CA ALA A 149 13.57 12.52 -10.35
C ALA A 149 13.64 13.05 -11.79
#